data_AF-A0A0C9ZQ28-F1
#
_entry.id   AF-A0A0C9ZQ28-F1
#
_cell.length_a   1.000
_cell.length_b   1.000
_cell.length_c   1.000
_cell.angle_alpha   90.00
_cell.angle_beta   90.00
_cell.angle_gamma   90.00
#
_symmetry.space_group_name_H-M   'P 1'
#
loop_
_entity.id
_entity.type
_entity.pdbx_description
1 polymer ?
#
loop_
_entity_poly.entity_id
_entity_poly.type
_entity_poly.pdbx_seq_one_letter_code
_entity_poly.pdbx_strand_id
1 'polypeptide(L)'
;MPGDADIDHEFISPQNDKFVLHDSKGFEPGEVDNLKIVRDFIDRRRNMSAPEHQLHAVWLCFEIPRAGGRFLETGTEEFLTLKSSGTLGNIPAIVVLTKYDALIARMKRTLDVNSLDGLSNDAIKNLAKNKSEVELKDICIGPLNKFAGLDIPYAEISSMCRYFDRFMRASKVLCCSPQRL
;
A
#
# COMPACT_ATOMS: atom_id res chain seq x y z
N MET A 1 -11.21 16.86 -10.72
CA MET A 1 -12.14 15.80 -11.13
C MET A 1 -11.64 14.51 -10.51
N PRO A 2 -12.49 13.71 -9.86
CA PRO A 2 -12.11 12.35 -9.46
C PRO A 2 -11.59 11.61 -10.69
N GLY A 3 -10.55 10.79 -10.52
CA GLY A 3 -10.04 9.96 -11.60
C GLY A 3 -11.09 8.93 -11.99
N ASP A 4 -11.41 8.81 -13.28
CA ASP A 4 -12.31 7.77 -13.76
C ASP A 4 -11.50 6.47 -13.93
N ALA A 5 -11.40 5.71 -12.84
CA ALA A 5 -10.73 4.40 -12.84
C ALA A 5 -11.71 3.32 -13.29
N ASP A 6 -11.27 2.45 -14.19
CA ASP A 6 -11.98 1.23 -14.61
C ASP A 6 -11.10 0.02 -14.27
N ILE A 7 -11.60 -0.84 -13.39
CA ILE A 7 -10.86 -2.01 -12.89
C ILE A 7 -10.63 -3.07 -13.97
N ASP A 8 -11.49 -3.13 -14.99
CA ASP A 8 -11.32 -4.07 -16.10
C ASP A 8 -10.34 -3.54 -17.16
N HIS A 9 -9.94 -2.26 -17.09
CA HIS A 9 -8.89 -1.71 -17.94
C HIS A 9 -7.50 -2.24 -17.54
N GLU A 10 -6.77 -2.74 -18.53
CA GLU A 10 -5.45 -3.34 -18.35
C GLU A 10 -4.35 -2.34 -18.69
N PHE A 11 -3.51 -2.00 -17.71
CA PHE A 11 -2.26 -1.28 -17.92
C PHE A 11 -1.11 -2.26 -18.07
N ILE A 12 -0.62 -2.43 -19.30
CA ILE A 12 0.47 -3.34 -19.62
C ILE A 12 1.79 -2.57 -19.67
N SER A 13 2.81 -3.05 -18.98
CA SER A 13 4.12 -2.40 -18.99
C SER A 13 4.84 -2.59 -20.34
N PRO A 14 5.35 -1.54 -20.98
CA PRO A 14 6.17 -1.66 -22.20
C PRO A 14 7.47 -2.45 -21.99
N GLN A 15 7.93 -2.57 -20.74
CA GLN A 15 9.19 -3.23 -20.37
C GLN A 15 8.99 -4.70 -20.00
N ASN A 16 7.75 -5.10 -19.69
CA ASN A 16 7.38 -6.45 -19.33
C ASN A 16 5.89 -6.64 -19.63
N ASP A 17 5.60 -7.22 -20.79
CA ASP A 17 4.24 -7.50 -21.27
C ASP A 17 3.48 -8.51 -20.40
N LYS A 18 4.18 -9.23 -19.52
CA LYS A 18 3.59 -10.14 -18.52
C LYS A 18 3.18 -9.43 -17.24
N PHE A 19 3.51 -8.15 -17.09
CA PHE A 19 3.08 -7.35 -15.95
C PHE A 19 1.86 -6.50 -16.34
N VAL A 20 0.69 -6.93 -15.85
CA VAL A 20 -0.59 -6.27 -16.06
C VAL A 20 -1.05 -5.66 -14.74
N LEU A 21 -1.35 -4.36 -14.76
CA LEU A 21 -1.89 -3.63 -13.62
C LEU A 21 -3.35 -3.25 -13.89
N HIS A 22 -4.17 -3.43 -12.85
CA HIS A 22 -5.56 -3.00 -12.81
C HIS A 22 -5.72 -1.94 -11.73
N ASP A 23 -6.46 -0.87 -12.01
CA ASP A 23 -6.69 0.22 -11.07
C ASP A 23 -8.17 0.28 -10.68
N SER A 24 -8.46 0.14 -9.38
CA SER A 24 -9.83 0.25 -8.87
C SER A 24 -10.15 1.67 -8.43
N LYS A 25 -11.42 2.04 -8.42
CA LYS A 25 -11.87 3.21 -7.65
C LYS A 25 -11.58 2.98 -6.15
N GLY A 26 -11.21 4.05 -5.45
CA GLY A 26 -10.91 4.01 -4.01
C GLY A 26 -12.14 3.73 -3.15
N PHE A 27 -11.92 3.40 -1.87
CA PHE A 27 -12.97 3.06 -0.91
C PHE A 27 -13.44 4.28 -0.10
N GLU A 28 -13.77 5.37 -0.79
CA GLU A 28 -14.15 6.63 -0.13
C GLU A 28 -15.40 6.45 0.78
N PRO A 29 -15.50 7.22 1.88
CA PRO A 29 -16.65 7.12 2.78
C PRO A 29 -17.98 7.35 2.05
N GLY A 30 -18.88 6.36 2.10
CA GLY A 30 -20.20 6.39 1.45
C GLY A 30 -20.27 5.63 0.13
N GLU A 31 -19.14 5.17 -0.41
CA GLU A 31 -19.06 4.40 -1.66
C GLU A 31 -19.13 2.89 -1.39
N VAL A 32 -20.34 2.34 -1.34
CA VAL A 32 -20.58 0.91 -1.08
C VAL A 32 -20.30 0.05 -2.32
N ASP A 33 -20.48 0.62 -3.52
CA ASP A 33 -20.39 -0.14 -4.77
C ASP A 33 -18.94 -0.49 -5.16
N ASN A 34 -17.96 0.34 -4.79
CA ASN A 34 -16.56 0.13 -5.17
C ASN A 34 -15.97 -1.15 -4.56
N LEU A 35 -16.27 -1.45 -3.30
CA LEU A 35 -15.81 -2.68 -2.66
C LEU A 35 -16.42 -3.91 -3.34
N LYS A 36 -17.70 -3.84 -3.72
CA LYS A 36 -18.37 -4.91 -4.45
C LYS A 36 -17.71 -5.14 -5.81
N ILE A 37 -17.41 -4.07 -6.55
CA ILE A 37 -16.70 -4.14 -7.84
C ILE A 37 -15.35 -4.85 -7.67
N VAL A 38 -14.56 -4.47 -6.65
CA VAL A 38 -13.27 -5.12 -6.35
C VAL A 38 -13.44 -6.59 -6.00
N ARG A 39 -14.41 -6.93 -5.14
CA ARG A 39 -14.68 -8.33 -4.77
C ARG A 39 -15.07 -9.17 -5.98
N ASP A 40 -16.02 -8.69 -6.77
CA ASP A 40 -16.52 -9.40 -7.95
C ASP A 40 -15.41 -9.54 -9.01
N PHE A 41 -14.51 -8.56 -9.14
CA PHE A 41 -13.30 -8.65 -9.98
C PHE A 41 -12.33 -9.72 -9.49
N ILE A 42 -12.00 -9.74 -8.19
CA ILE A 42 -11.13 -10.76 -7.59
C ILE A 42 -11.73 -12.16 -7.82
N ASP A 43 -13.04 -12.31 -7.58
CA ASP A 43 -13.74 -13.58 -7.77
C ASP A 43 -13.79 -14.02 -9.23
N ARG A 44 -13.96 -13.10 -10.19
CA ARG A 44 -13.85 -13.43 -11.62
C ARG A 44 -12.45 -13.91 -11.97
N ARG A 45 -11.43 -13.11 -11.63
CA ARG A 45 -10.03 -13.36 -12.04
C ARG A 45 -9.44 -14.61 -11.38
N ARG A 46 -9.74 -14.89 -10.11
CA ARG A 46 -9.25 -16.11 -9.42
C ARG A 46 -9.80 -17.41 -10.00
N ASN A 47 -10.96 -17.36 -10.67
CA ASN A 47 -11.64 -18.54 -11.23
C ASN A 47 -11.33 -18.76 -12.71
N MET A 48 -10.46 -17.94 -13.32
CA MET A 48 -10.00 -18.14 -14.69
C MET A 48 -9.09 -19.36 -14.78
N SER A 49 -9.26 -20.19 -15.81
CA SER A 49 -8.48 -21.42 -16.00
C SER A 49 -7.04 -21.15 -16.45
N ALA A 50 -6.83 -20.07 -17.19
CA ALA A 50 -5.53 -19.65 -17.72
C ALA A 50 -4.80 -18.77 -16.67
N PRO A 51 -3.63 -19.20 -16.15
CA PRO A 51 -2.88 -18.46 -15.13
C PRO A 51 -2.54 -17.03 -15.54
N GLU A 52 -2.28 -16.78 -16.82
CA GLU A 52 -2.00 -15.44 -17.38
C GLU A 52 -3.15 -14.44 -17.21
N HIS A 53 -4.38 -14.94 -17.02
CA HIS A 53 -5.55 -14.09 -16.77
C HIS A 53 -5.95 -14.05 -15.28
N GLN A 54 -5.32 -14.87 -14.44
CA GLN A 54 -5.58 -14.88 -13.00
C GLN A 54 -5.00 -13.62 -12.33
N LEU A 55 -5.67 -13.19 -11.26
CA LEU A 55 -5.13 -12.15 -10.39
C LEU A 55 -4.07 -12.78 -9.49
N HIS A 56 -2.89 -12.17 -9.45
CA HIS A 56 -1.73 -12.73 -8.74
C HIS A 56 -1.49 -12.10 -7.37
N ALA A 57 -1.86 -10.83 -7.19
CA ALA A 57 -1.75 -10.10 -5.94
C ALA A 57 -2.65 -8.87 -5.95
N VAL A 58 -3.00 -8.38 -4.76
CA VAL A 58 -3.69 -7.10 -4.56
C VAL A 58 -2.76 -6.15 -3.81
N TRP A 59 -2.67 -4.91 -4.29
CA TRP A 59 -2.01 -3.82 -3.57
C TRP A 59 -3.07 -2.93 -2.94
N LEU A 60 -3.05 -2.86 -1.61
CA LEU A 60 -3.95 -2.02 -0.85
C LEU A 60 -3.22 -0.72 -0.51
N CYS A 61 -3.50 0.33 -1.28
CA CYS A 61 -2.82 1.61 -1.18
C CYS A 61 -3.45 2.50 -0.11
N PHE A 62 -2.64 2.96 0.84
CA PHE A 62 -3.04 3.93 1.85
C PHE A 62 -2.18 5.17 1.74
N GLU A 63 -2.80 6.34 1.87
CA GLU A 63 -2.07 7.55 2.20
C GLU A 63 -1.71 7.55 3.68
N ILE A 64 -0.44 7.81 4.01
CA ILE A 64 -0.04 7.95 5.42
C ILE A 64 -0.78 9.16 6.04
N PRO A 65 -1.56 8.98 7.11
CA PRO A 65 -2.42 10.04 7.63
C PRO A 65 -1.66 11.27 8.10
N ARG A 66 -2.34 12.41 7.98
CA ARG A 66 -1.89 13.71 8.51
C ARG A 66 -2.83 14.15 9.64
N ALA A 67 -2.26 14.82 10.65
CA ALA A 67 -3.01 15.52 11.70
C ALA A 67 -4.12 14.69 12.39
N GLY A 68 -3.86 13.41 12.69
CA GLY A 68 -4.82 12.54 13.38
C GLY A 68 -5.94 11.97 12.51
N GLY A 69 -5.82 12.04 11.18
CA GLY A 69 -6.73 11.35 10.27
C GLY A 69 -6.78 9.84 10.52
N ARG A 70 -7.93 9.22 10.21
CA ARG A 70 -8.12 7.77 10.35
C ARG A 70 -7.28 7.04 9.30
N PHE A 71 -6.51 6.03 9.71
CA PHE A 71 -5.74 5.20 8.78
C PHE A 71 -6.63 4.19 8.03
N LEU A 72 -7.54 3.53 8.76
CA LEU A 72 -8.47 2.56 8.19
C LEU A 72 -9.84 3.19 7.98
N GLU A 73 -10.26 3.30 6.72
CA GLU A 73 -11.62 3.68 6.34
C GLU A 73 -12.51 2.44 6.28
N THR A 74 -13.83 2.64 6.34
CA THR A 74 -14.82 1.55 6.44
C THR A 74 -14.68 0.52 5.31
N GLY A 75 -14.58 0.95 4.05
CA GLY A 75 -14.44 0.00 2.95
C GLY A 75 -13.15 -0.81 3.00
N THR A 76 -12.08 -0.24 3.57
CA THR A 76 -10.82 -0.95 3.77
C THR A 76 -10.88 -1.93 4.94
N GLU A 77 -11.56 -1.57 6.03
CA GLU A 77 -11.86 -2.48 7.16
C GLU A 77 -12.68 -3.70 6.68
N GLU A 78 -13.65 -3.47 5.80
CA GLU A 78 -14.43 -4.54 5.20
C GLU A 78 -13.59 -5.41 4.26
N PHE A 79 -12.76 -4.81 3.40
CA PHE A 79 -11.83 -5.55 2.54
C PHE A 79 -10.91 -6.47 3.35
N LEU A 80 -10.30 -5.95 4.42
CA LEU A 80 -9.41 -6.71 5.30
C LEU A 80 -10.18 -7.84 6.00
N THR A 81 -11.43 -7.60 6.41
CA THR A 81 -12.31 -8.61 6.98
C THR A 81 -12.57 -9.76 6.00
N LEU A 82 -12.92 -9.43 4.74
CA LEU A 82 -13.14 -10.41 3.66
C LEU A 82 -11.87 -11.18 3.31
N LYS A 83 -10.69 -10.56 3.47
CA LYS A 83 -9.40 -11.22 3.28
C LYS A 83 -9.12 -12.22 4.41
N SER A 84 -9.30 -11.81 5.66
CA SER A 84 -9.02 -12.64 6.85
C SER A 84 -10.04 -13.77 7.05
N SER A 85 -11.29 -13.59 6.60
CA SER A 85 -12.30 -14.65 6.58
C SER A 85 -12.05 -15.72 5.50
N GLY A 86 -11.14 -15.47 4.56
CA GLY A 86 -10.88 -16.32 3.42
C GLY A 86 -11.89 -16.16 2.26
N THR A 87 -12.82 -15.20 2.35
CA THR A 87 -13.81 -14.94 1.28
C THR A 87 -13.12 -14.59 -0.04
N LEU A 88 -12.08 -13.75 0.00
CA LEU A 88 -11.27 -13.41 -1.18
C LEU A 88 -10.31 -14.53 -1.62
N GLY A 89 -10.33 -15.67 -0.95
CA GLY A 89 -9.43 -16.79 -1.20
C GLY A 89 -7.97 -16.51 -0.80
N ASN A 90 -7.07 -17.28 -1.42
CA ASN A 90 -5.63 -17.26 -1.10
C ASN A 90 -4.86 -16.17 -1.86
N ILE A 91 -5.55 -15.20 -2.47
CA ILE A 91 -4.91 -14.08 -3.15
C ILE A 91 -3.97 -13.34 -2.18
N PRO A 92 -2.68 -13.17 -2.49
CA PRO A 92 -1.79 -12.32 -1.70
C PRO A 92 -2.26 -10.86 -1.68
N ALA A 93 -2.19 -10.22 -0.52
CA ALA A 93 -2.43 -8.78 -0.37
C ALA A 93 -1.18 -8.12 0.23
N ILE A 94 -0.80 -6.96 -0.32
CA ILE A 94 0.32 -6.15 0.15
C ILE A 94 -0.19 -4.75 0.44
N VAL A 95 0.19 -4.21 1.59
CA VAL A 95 -0.11 -2.83 1.95
C VAL A 95 0.92 -1.88 1.34
N VAL A 96 0.45 -0.85 0.66
CA VAL A 96 1.30 0.16 0.03
C VAL A 96 1.06 1.50 0.72
N LEU A 97 2.03 1.94 1.52
CA LEU A 97 1.97 3.19 2.28
C LEU A 97 2.57 4.32 1.44
N THR A 98 1.72 5.19 0.91
CA THR A 98 2.09 6.28 0.02
C THR A 98 2.41 7.57 0.80
N LYS A 99 3.08 8.51 0.11
CA LYS A 99 3.51 9.81 0.64
C LYS A 99 4.46 9.71 1.85
N TYR A 100 5.33 8.70 1.86
CA TYR A 100 6.33 8.54 2.93
C TYR A 100 7.31 9.73 3.05
N ASP A 101 7.62 10.40 1.94
CA ASP A 101 8.40 11.65 1.96
C ASP A 101 7.70 12.78 2.73
N ALA A 102 6.37 12.86 2.64
CA ALA A 102 5.62 13.85 3.39
C ALA A 102 5.69 13.58 4.90
N LEU A 103 5.70 12.29 5.30
CA LEU A 103 5.95 11.89 6.69
C LEU A 103 7.36 12.31 7.14
N ILE A 104 8.39 12.00 6.35
CA ILE A 104 9.77 12.42 6.66
C ILE A 104 9.86 13.95 6.78
N ALA A 105 9.26 14.69 5.85
CA ALA A 105 9.26 16.14 5.88
C ALA A 105 8.54 16.69 7.12
N ARG A 106 7.45 16.05 7.56
CA ARG A 106 6.77 16.38 8.82
C ARG A 106 7.70 16.16 10.02
N MET A 107 8.36 15.00 10.10
CA MET A 107 9.28 14.69 11.20
C MET A 107 10.49 15.60 11.26
N LYS A 108 10.99 16.07 10.12
CA LYS A 108 12.07 17.07 10.08
C LYS A 108 11.66 18.39 10.73
N ARG A 109 10.41 18.83 10.54
CA ARG A 109 9.89 20.09 11.12
C ARG A 109 9.66 20.01 12.62
N THR A 110 9.52 18.81 13.18
CA THR A 110 9.35 18.60 14.63
C THR A 110 10.68 18.34 15.35
N LEU A 111 11.81 18.38 14.63
CA LEU A 111 13.13 18.38 15.27
C LEU A 111 13.35 19.76 15.91
N ASP A 112 13.68 19.76 17.20
CA ASP A 112 14.01 20.98 17.93
C ASP A 112 15.27 21.60 17.34
N VAL A 113 15.21 22.89 17.02
CA VAL A 113 16.31 23.67 16.43
C VAL A 113 17.57 23.64 17.32
N ASN A 114 17.40 23.55 18.64
CA ASN A 114 18.54 23.44 19.56
C ASN A 114 19.20 22.05 19.50
N SER A 115 18.43 21.02 19.15
CA SER A 115 18.91 19.64 18.96
C SER A 115 19.58 19.43 17.60
N LEU A 116 19.56 20.43 16.72
CA LEU A 116 20.15 20.38 15.37
C LEU A 116 21.50 21.08 15.29
N ASP A 117 21.87 21.89 16.29
CA ASP A 117 23.11 22.66 16.27
C ASP A 117 24.33 21.73 16.28
N GLY A 118 25.29 21.97 15.38
CA GLY A 118 26.47 21.14 15.19
C GLY A 118 26.25 19.77 14.53
N LEU A 119 25.02 19.38 14.17
CA LEU A 119 24.76 18.10 13.48
C LEU A 119 25.01 18.19 11.97
N SER A 120 25.52 17.10 11.40
CA SER A 120 25.64 16.98 9.95
C SER A 120 24.26 16.80 9.29
N ASN A 121 24.15 17.20 8.02
CA ASN A 121 22.95 16.99 7.23
C ASN A 121 22.49 15.52 7.20
N ASP A 122 23.42 14.56 7.28
CA ASP A 122 23.09 13.13 7.28
C ASP A 122 22.62 12.65 8.65
N ALA A 123 23.15 13.19 9.75
CA ALA A 123 22.63 12.94 11.09
C ALA A 123 21.18 13.43 11.22
N ILE A 124 20.88 14.62 10.71
CA ILE A 124 19.52 15.18 10.69
C ILE A 124 18.56 14.30 9.86
N LYS A 125 19.01 13.82 8.69
CA LYS A 125 18.21 12.90 7.86
C LYS A 125 17.94 11.59 8.59
N ASN A 126 18.94 11.00 9.22
CA ASN A 126 18.79 9.73 9.95
C ASN A 126 17.85 9.90 11.14
N LEU A 127 17.96 11.00 11.89
CA LEU A 127 17.05 11.29 13.00
C LEU A 127 15.60 11.42 12.52
N ALA A 128 15.37 12.17 11.45
CA ALA A 128 14.04 12.30 10.86
C ALA A 128 13.49 10.96 10.35
N LYS A 129 14.34 10.14 9.74
CA LYS A 129 13.97 8.80 9.28
C LYS A 129 13.56 7.90 10.45
N ASN A 130 14.37 7.84 11.51
CA ASN A 130 14.07 7.04 12.69
C ASN A 130 12.75 7.48 13.36
N LYS A 131 12.53 8.80 13.51
CA LYS A 131 11.24 9.32 13.99
C LYS A 131 10.08 8.93 13.09
N SER A 132 10.29 8.96 11.77
CA SER A 132 9.26 8.56 10.79
C SER A 132 8.91 7.07 10.89
N GLU A 133 9.89 6.20 11.11
CA GLU A 133 9.66 4.76 11.30
C GLU A 133 8.86 4.48 12.58
N VAL A 134 9.16 5.20 13.67
CA VAL A 134 8.39 5.10 14.93
C VAL A 134 6.95 5.55 14.71
N GLU A 135 6.75 6.73 14.12
CA GLU A 135 5.41 7.24 13.84
C GLU A 135 4.63 6.30 12.91
N LEU A 136 5.25 5.84 11.80
CA LEU A 136 4.60 4.95 10.85
C LEU A 136 4.10 3.67 11.52
N LYS A 137 4.90 3.12 12.45
CA LYS A 137 4.48 1.96 13.23
C LYS A 137 3.29 2.27 14.11
N ASP A 138 3.28 3.43 14.77
CA ASP A 138 2.20 3.83 15.67
C ASP A 138 0.89 4.11 14.92
N ILE A 139 0.95 4.85 13.81
CA ILE A 139 -0.26 5.35 13.14
C ILE A 139 -0.78 4.44 12.02
N CYS A 140 0.07 3.58 11.43
CA CYS A 140 -0.33 2.69 10.34
C CYS A 140 -0.19 1.22 10.71
N ILE A 141 1.02 0.75 11.02
CA ILE A 141 1.30 -0.70 11.12
C ILE A 141 0.65 -1.33 12.36
N GLY A 142 0.70 -0.67 13.51
CA GLY A 142 0.07 -1.12 14.73
C GLY A 142 -1.45 -1.30 14.56
N PRO A 143 -2.17 -0.26 14.10
CA PRO A 143 -3.59 -0.36 13.77
C PRO A 143 -3.91 -1.43 12.73
N LEU A 144 -3.11 -1.52 11.66
CA LEU A 144 -3.27 -2.54 10.60
C LEU A 144 -3.19 -3.95 11.18
N ASN A 145 -2.13 -4.27 11.92
CA ASN A 145 -1.90 -5.60 12.47
C ASN A 145 -2.94 -5.94 13.53
N LYS A 146 -3.35 -4.97 14.34
CA LYS A 146 -4.42 -5.14 15.33
C LYS A 146 -5.76 -5.47 14.65
N PHE A 147 -6.05 -4.85 13.51
CA PHE A 147 -7.30 -5.06 12.79
C PHE A 147 -7.28 -6.35 11.96
N ALA A 148 -6.25 -6.54 11.13
CA ALA A 148 -6.16 -7.69 10.24
C ALA A 148 -5.92 -9.02 10.97
N GLY A 149 -5.34 -8.97 12.17
CA GLY A 149 -4.96 -10.14 12.95
C GLY A 149 -3.82 -10.96 12.33
N LEU A 150 -3.15 -10.43 11.30
CA LEU A 150 -2.07 -11.05 10.54
C LEU A 150 -0.99 -10.01 10.23
N ASP A 151 0.26 -10.45 10.13
CA ASP A 151 1.36 -9.61 9.67
C ASP A 151 1.30 -9.50 8.14
N ILE A 152 0.65 -8.45 7.64
CA ILE A 152 0.50 -8.21 6.21
C ILE A 152 1.78 -7.53 5.70
N PRO A 153 2.43 -8.05 4.64
CA PRO A 153 3.59 -7.39 4.06
C PRO A 153 3.23 -5.97 3.60
N TYR A 154 4.10 -5.02 3.89
CA TYR A 154 3.91 -3.64 3.48
C TYR A 154 5.16 -3.04 2.82
N ALA A 155 4.93 -2.03 1.99
CA ALA A 155 5.96 -1.23 1.38
C ALA A 155 5.66 0.26 1.50
N GLU A 156 6.66 1.05 1.84
CA GLU A 156 6.58 2.51 1.86
C GLU A 156 7.02 3.07 0.50
N ILE A 157 6.19 3.92 -0.08
CA ILE A 157 6.41 4.55 -1.38
C ILE A 157 6.41 6.07 -1.23
N SER A 158 7.34 6.69 -1.95
CA SER A 158 7.42 8.13 -2.13
C SER A 158 7.47 8.46 -3.62
N SER A 159 6.87 9.60 -3.99
CA SER A 159 6.94 10.15 -5.34
C SER A 159 8.31 10.79 -5.66
N MET A 160 9.19 10.99 -4.68
CA MET A 160 10.55 11.44 -4.97
C MET A 160 11.36 10.28 -5.58
N CYS A 161 11.96 10.50 -6.77
CA CYS A 161 12.73 9.51 -7.54
C CYS A 161 13.77 8.71 -6.73
N ARG A 162 14.26 9.24 -5.60
CA ARG A 162 15.22 8.57 -4.72
C ARG A 162 14.69 7.33 -3.98
N TYR A 163 13.39 7.06 -4.04
CA TYR A 163 12.76 5.88 -3.41
C TYR A 163 12.15 4.90 -4.42
N PHE A 164 12.38 5.09 -5.73
CA PHE A 164 11.90 4.19 -6.80
C PHE A 164 12.37 2.74 -6.59
N ASP A 165 13.57 2.56 -6.02
CA ASP A 165 14.11 1.25 -5.65
C ASP A 165 13.24 0.49 -4.63
N ARG A 166 12.39 1.18 -3.87
CA ARG A 166 11.52 0.55 -2.86
C ARG A 166 10.22 0.03 -3.49
N PHE A 167 9.69 0.74 -4.48
CA PHE A 167 8.61 0.25 -5.34
C PHE A 167 9.06 -1.00 -6.10
N MET A 168 10.23 -0.93 -6.75
CA MET A 168 10.81 -2.09 -7.45
C MET A 168 11.13 -3.26 -6.51
N ARG A 169 11.48 -2.99 -5.23
CA ARG A 169 11.65 -4.03 -4.21
C ARG A 169 10.32 -4.69 -3.83
N ALA A 170 9.24 -3.91 -3.66
CA ALA A 170 7.91 -4.47 -3.41
C ALA A 170 7.42 -5.34 -4.59
N SER A 171 7.66 -4.88 -5.83
CA SER A 171 7.39 -5.68 -7.03
C SER A 171 8.29 -6.93 -7.12
N LYS A 172 9.55 -6.87 -6.68
CA LYS A 172 10.45 -8.04 -6.59
C LYS A 172 10.04 -9.05 -5.52
N VAL A 173 9.50 -8.63 -4.37
CA VAL A 173 8.99 -9.53 -3.32
C VAL A 173 7.86 -10.42 -3.88
N LEU A 174 7.06 -9.89 -4.79
CA LEU A 174 6.02 -10.65 -5.50
C LEU A 174 6.58 -11.62 -6.54
N CYS A 175 7.60 -11.21 -7.31
CA CYS A 175 8.23 -12.08 -8.30
C CYS A 175 9.10 -13.19 -7.69
N CYS A 176 9.61 -13.01 -6.46
CA CYS A 176 10.49 -13.96 -5.78
C CYS A 176 9.78 -14.83 -4.72
N SER A 177 8.49 -14.62 -4.47
CA SER A 177 7.72 -15.58 -3.67
C SER A 177 7.64 -16.88 -4.47
N PRO A 178 8.05 -18.04 -3.93
CA PRO A 178 7.99 -19.27 -4.67
C PRO A 178 6.52 -19.56 -4.97
N GLN A 179 6.12 -19.33 -6.22
CA GLN A 179 4.92 -19.93 -6.78
C GLN A 179 5.13 -21.44 -6.65
N ARG A 180 4.56 -22.03 -5.59
CA ARG A 180 4.23 -23.46 -5.63
C ARG A 180 3.07 -23.58 -6.61
N LEU A 181 3.44 -23.72 -7.87
CA LEU A 181 2.69 -24.51 -8.84
C LEU A 181 2.54 -25.94 -8.30
#